data_AF-A0A845XXR6-F1
#
_entry.id   AF-A0A845XXR6-F1
#
_cell.length_a   1.000
_cell.length_b   1.000
_cell.length_c   1.000
_cell.angle_alpha   90.00
_cell.angle_beta   90.00
_cell.angle_gamma   90.00
#
_symmetry.space_group_name_H-M   'P 1'
#
loop_
_entity.id
_entity.type
_entity.pdbx_description
1 polymer ?
#
loop_
_entity_poly.entity_id
_entity_poly.type
_entity_poly.pdbx_seq_one_letter_code
_entity_poly.pdbx_strand_id
1 'polypeptide(L)'
;MPDKKVFTPEMTADGSFTFFCSEIGESYHSRQGAIEEAQVKFVKPCQLAEKAQQPVLRLLDICYGLGYNTAAALTEIWTHNPHCHVQLVALELDSTVPQAAIAQGWLNHFRDPIPQLLEALATTGLVETEQFQAQLYLGDARETIQQVQQGNFQADAIFLDPFSPP
;
A
#
# COMPACT_ATOMS: atom_id res chain seq x y z
N MET A 1 -24.64 16.07 -0.69
CA MET A 1 -23.35 15.83 -1.38
C MET A 1 -22.37 15.51 -0.27
N PRO A 2 -21.68 14.36 -0.26
CA PRO A 2 -20.63 14.16 0.73
C PRO A 2 -19.56 15.23 0.48
N ASP A 3 -19.16 15.94 1.53
CA ASP A 3 -18.15 16.99 1.44
C ASP A 3 -16.89 16.42 0.78
N LYS A 4 -16.42 17.12 -0.25
CA LYS A 4 -15.24 16.71 -1.01
C LYS A 4 -14.04 16.84 -0.07
N LYS A 5 -13.57 15.72 0.50
CA LYS A 5 -12.39 15.69 1.38
C LYS A 5 -11.25 16.39 0.64
N VAL A 6 -10.76 17.50 1.21
CA VAL A 6 -9.68 18.28 0.59
C VAL A 6 -8.36 17.69 1.06
N PHE A 7 -7.77 16.87 0.21
CA PHE A 7 -6.41 16.40 0.41
C PHE A 7 -5.43 17.50 0.05
N THR A 8 -4.54 17.87 0.97
CA THR A 8 -3.47 18.86 0.71
C THR A 8 -2.15 18.12 0.50
N PRO A 9 -1.60 18.12 -0.73
CA PRO A 9 -0.28 17.58 -1.02
C PRO A 9 0.83 18.28 -0.23
N GLU A 10 1.75 17.50 0.29
CA GLU A 10 3.03 17.97 0.83
C GLU A 10 4.17 17.20 0.16
N MET A 11 5.18 17.92 -0.35
CA MET A 11 6.40 17.29 -0.87
C MET A 11 7.30 16.89 0.30
N THR A 12 7.83 15.68 0.23
CA THR A 12 8.78 15.12 1.22
C THR A 12 10.22 15.30 0.75
N ALA A 13 11.20 15.04 1.63
CA ALA A 13 12.62 15.27 1.30
C ALA A 13 13.21 14.27 0.29
N ASP A 14 12.58 13.11 0.06
CA ASP A 14 12.99 12.14 -0.98
C ASP A 14 12.36 12.41 -2.36
N GLY A 15 11.58 13.49 -2.49
CA GLY A 15 10.89 13.87 -3.73
C GLY A 15 9.54 13.19 -3.94
N SER A 16 9.12 12.28 -3.05
CA SER A 16 7.75 11.77 -2.99
C SER A 16 6.80 12.77 -2.34
N PHE A 17 5.50 12.48 -2.38
CA PHE A 17 4.45 13.33 -1.81
C PHE A 17 3.68 12.60 -0.72
N THR A 18 3.05 13.35 0.16
CA THR A 18 2.11 12.83 1.16
C THR A 18 0.90 13.74 1.25
N PHE A 19 -0.18 13.28 1.89
CA PHE A 19 -1.28 14.16 2.27
C PHE A 19 -1.16 14.54 3.75
N PHE A 20 -1.63 15.72 4.10
CA PHE A 20 -1.87 16.09 5.49
C PHE A 20 -3.33 15.81 5.87
N CYS A 21 -3.54 15.00 6.91
CA CYS A 21 -4.86 14.71 7.47
C CYS A 21 -5.18 15.72 8.58
N SER A 22 -5.96 16.75 8.27
CA SER A 22 -6.31 17.80 9.24
C SER A 22 -7.14 17.30 10.43
N GLU A 23 -7.92 16.23 10.24
CA GLU A 23 -8.73 15.60 11.30
C GLU A 23 -7.88 14.96 12.39
N ILE A 24 -6.72 14.39 12.00
CA ILE A 24 -5.80 13.69 12.90
C ILE A 24 -4.60 14.57 13.29
N GLY A 25 -4.28 15.59 12.48
CA GLY A 25 -3.12 16.46 12.67
C GLY A 25 -1.80 15.82 12.22
N GLU A 26 -1.86 14.76 11.40
CA GLU A 26 -0.69 13.99 10.94
C GLU A 26 -0.67 13.87 9.41
N SER A 27 0.54 13.76 8.84
CA SER A 27 0.73 13.40 7.44
C SER A 27 0.62 11.88 7.27
N TYR A 28 0.13 11.39 6.13
CA TYR A 28 0.00 9.95 5.85
C TYR A 28 1.35 9.21 5.79
N HIS A 29 2.43 9.95 5.58
CA HIS A 29 3.80 9.48 5.55
C HIS A 29 4.71 10.57 6.07
N SER A 30 5.89 10.17 6.54
CA SER A 30 6.94 11.05 7.02
C SER A 30 7.35 12.08 5.97
N ARG A 31 7.47 13.33 6.42
CA ARG A 31 8.01 14.44 5.61
C ARG A 31 9.48 14.24 5.23
N GLN A 32 10.17 13.31 5.89
CA GLN A 32 11.55 12.94 5.57
C GLN A 32 11.65 12.14 4.26
N GLY A 33 10.56 11.48 3.84
CA GLY A 33 10.49 10.70 2.60
C GLY A 33 9.49 9.56 2.73
N ALA A 34 8.43 9.55 1.92
CA ALA A 34 7.40 8.50 1.99
C ALA A 34 7.90 7.17 1.42
N ILE A 35 8.73 7.20 0.38
CA ILE A 35 9.32 5.99 -0.20
C ILE A 35 10.44 5.47 0.71
N GLU A 36 11.29 6.37 1.21
CA GLU A 36 12.34 6.00 2.17
C GLU A 36 11.73 5.35 3.42
N GLU A 37 10.65 5.91 3.94
CA GLU A 37 9.91 5.34 5.07
C GLU A 37 9.41 3.93 4.76
N ALA A 38 8.73 3.73 3.62
CA ALA A 38 8.24 2.42 3.19
C ALA A 38 9.39 1.38 3.15
N GLN A 39 10.54 1.79 2.63
CA GLN A 39 11.74 0.96 2.53
C GLN A 39 12.33 0.58 3.90
N VAL A 40 12.49 1.56 4.78
CA VAL A 40 13.16 1.38 6.08
C VAL A 40 12.26 0.70 7.11
N LYS A 41 10.96 0.99 7.12
CA LYS A 41 10.02 0.47 8.12
C LYS A 41 9.39 -0.87 7.73
N PHE A 42 9.15 -1.10 6.44
CA PHE A 42 8.37 -2.27 6.00
C PHE A 42 9.19 -3.22 5.14
N VAL A 43 9.76 -2.75 4.03
CA VAL A 43 10.43 -3.62 3.04
C VAL A 43 11.63 -4.34 3.65
N LYS A 44 12.60 -3.60 4.19
CA LYS A 44 13.84 -4.18 4.72
C LYS A 44 13.59 -5.02 5.98
N PRO A 45 12.84 -4.56 6.99
CA PRO A 45 12.60 -5.36 8.20
C PRO A 45 11.82 -6.64 7.92
N CYS A 46 10.95 -6.65 6.90
CA CYS A 46 10.21 -7.84 6.48
C CYS A 46 11.06 -8.83 5.67
N GLN A 47 12.31 -8.50 5.30
CA GLN A 47 13.21 -9.37 4.53
C GLN A 47 12.59 -9.81 3.20
N LEU A 48 11.96 -8.85 2.49
CA LEU A 48 11.21 -9.17 1.27
C LEU A 48 12.12 -9.66 0.14
N ALA A 49 13.36 -9.19 0.06
CA ALA A 49 14.36 -9.67 -0.89
C ALA A 49 14.67 -11.17 -0.71
N GLU A 50 14.87 -11.62 0.54
CA GLU A 50 15.09 -13.02 0.85
C GLU A 50 13.83 -13.86 0.64
N LYS A 51 12.67 -13.35 1.08
CA LYS A 51 11.39 -14.05 0.93
C LYS A 51 10.93 -14.16 -0.52
N ALA A 52 11.37 -13.28 -1.41
CA ALA A 52 11.07 -13.32 -2.84
C ALA A 52 11.61 -14.60 -3.53
N GLN A 53 12.48 -15.38 -2.89
CA GLN A 53 12.89 -16.71 -3.38
C GLN A 53 11.74 -17.74 -3.38
N GLN A 54 10.65 -17.46 -2.65
CA GLN A 54 9.44 -18.26 -2.68
C GLN A 54 8.67 -18.04 -4.00
N PRO A 55 7.97 -19.08 -4.51
CA PRO A 55 7.16 -18.93 -5.73
C PRO A 55 5.96 -18.01 -5.52
N VAL A 56 5.41 -17.98 -4.30
CA VAL A 56 4.29 -17.12 -3.91
C VAL A 56 4.67 -16.38 -2.64
N LEU A 57 4.44 -15.06 -2.61
CA LEU A 57 4.62 -14.24 -1.42
C LEU A 57 3.33 -13.51 -1.05
N ARG A 58 2.91 -13.65 0.20
CA ARG A 58 1.63 -13.13 0.72
C ARG A 58 1.85 -11.91 1.59
N LEU A 59 1.25 -10.79 1.22
CA LEU A 59 1.36 -9.52 1.93
C LEU A 59 -0.01 -9.12 2.49
N LEU A 60 -0.02 -8.62 3.74
CA LEU A 60 -1.17 -7.95 4.34
C LEU A 60 -0.81 -6.49 4.62
N ASP A 61 -1.50 -5.55 3.97
CA ASP A 61 -1.28 -4.10 4.13
C ASP A 61 -2.46 -3.47 4.89
N ILE A 62 -2.23 -3.10 6.16
CA ILE A 62 -3.24 -2.57 7.06
C ILE A 62 -3.06 -1.06 7.14
N CYS A 63 -4.12 -0.32 6.80
CA CYS A 63 -4.09 1.13 6.56
C CYS A 63 -3.33 1.47 5.27
N TYR A 64 -3.83 0.93 4.16
CA TYR A 64 -3.21 1.00 2.83
C TYR A 64 -2.81 2.43 2.39
N GLY A 65 -3.62 3.43 2.73
CA GLY A 65 -3.33 4.84 2.50
C GLY A 65 -3.04 5.14 1.03
N LEU A 66 -1.83 5.62 0.76
CA LEU A 66 -1.39 6.04 -0.59
C LEU A 66 -0.93 4.86 -1.46
N GLY A 67 -0.78 3.67 -0.88
CA GLY A 67 -0.25 2.48 -1.56
C GLY A 67 1.27 2.41 -1.66
N TYR A 68 2.03 3.27 -0.95
CA TYR A 68 3.49 3.28 -1.02
C TYR A 68 4.15 2.03 -0.45
N ASN A 69 3.65 1.51 0.68
CA ASN A 69 4.19 0.29 1.28
C ASN A 69 4.07 -0.90 0.31
N THR A 70 2.89 -1.08 -0.28
CA THR A 70 2.66 -2.06 -1.34
C THR A 70 3.55 -1.82 -2.57
N ALA A 71 3.64 -0.59 -3.09
CA ALA A 71 4.45 -0.29 -4.29
C ALA A 71 5.95 -0.55 -4.08
N ALA A 72 6.47 -0.16 -2.91
CA ALA A 72 7.84 -0.41 -2.51
C ALA A 72 8.11 -1.91 -2.35
N ALA A 73 7.17 -2.66 -1.75
CA ALA A 73 7.26 -4.11 -1.60
C ALA A 73 7.30 -4.82 -2.96
N LEU A 74 6.38 -4.51 -3.88
CA LEU A 74 6.35 -5.09 -5.23
C LEU A 74 7.64 -4.79 -5.99
N THR A 75 8.17 -3.57 -5.86
CA THR A 75 9.44 -3.17 -6.46
C THR A 75 10.59 -4.05 -5.97
N GLU A 76 10.69 -4.24 -4.65
CA GLU A 76 11.76 -5.06 -4.04
C GLU A 76 11.65 -6.53 -4.46
N ILE A 77 10.44 -7.09 -4.37
CA ILE A 77 10.16 -8.50 -4.67
C ILE A 77 10.50 -8.80 -6.13
N TRP A 78 9.97 -8.01 -7.08
CA TRP A 78 10.18 -8.26 -8.52
C TRP A 78 11.56 -7.83 -9.03
N THR A 79 12.30 -7.05 -8.27
CA THR A 79 13.73 -6.82 -8.54
C THR A 79 14.56 -8.07 -8.22
N HIS A 80 14.21 -8.80 -7.15
CA HIS A 80 14.95 -10.00 -6.72
C HIS A 80 14.44 -11.29 -7.38
N ASN A 81 13.14 -11.38 -7.64
CA ASN A 81 12.51 -12.47 -8.37
C ASN A 81 11.36 -11.94 -9.23
N PRO A 82 11.61 -11.64 -10.52
CA PRO A 82 10.59 -11.17 -11.45
C PRO A 82 9.43 -12.14 -11.66
N HIS A 83 9.57 -13.41 -11.28
CA HIS A 83 8.54 -14.44 -11.43
C HIS A 83 7.81 -14.77 -10.12
N CYS A 84 8.13 -14.08 -9.02
CA CYS A 84 7.42 -14.27 -7.76
C CYS A 84 5.97 -13.79 -7.92
N HIS A 85 5.02 -14.70 -7.68
CA HIS A 85 3.61 -14.35 -7.65
C HIS A 85 3.28 -13.71 -6.30
N VAL A 86 2.81 -12.47 -6.30
CA VAL A 86 2.46 -11.75 -5.07
C VAL A 86 0.96 -11.80 -4.85
N GLN A 87 0.55 -12.24 -3.66
CA GLN A 87 -0.84 -12.13 -3.20
C GLN A 87 -0.94 -11.05 -2.14
N LEU A 88 -1.75 -10.03 -2.38
CA LEU A 88 -1.96 -8.91 -1.48
C LEU A 88 -3.40 -8.92 -0.94
N VAL A 89 -3.52 -8.72 0.36
CA VAL A 89 -4.75 -8.24 0.98
C VAL A 89 -4.47 -6.88 1.59
N ALA A 90 -5.25 -5.87 1.24
CA ALA A 90 -5.12 -4.52 1.75
C ALA A 90 -6.41 -4.09 2.47
N LEU A 91 -6.29 -3.37 3.58
CA LEU A 91 -7.41 -2.84 4.36
C LEU A 91 -7.32 -1.31 4.39
N GLU A 92 -8.39 -0.63 3.98
CA GLU A 92 -8.45 0.83 3.96
C GLU A 92 -9.82 1.33 4.43
N LEU A 93 -9.84 2.37 5.25
CA LEU A 93 -11.07 2.99 5.71
C LEU A 93 -11.72 3.84 4.63
N ASP A 94 -10.92 4.63 3.91
CA ASP A 94 -11.38 5.67 3.00
C ASP A 94 -10.79 5.47 1.59
N SER A 95 -11.63 4.98 0.68
CA SER A 95 -11.25 4.75 -0.72
C SER A 95 -10.78 6.02 -1.44
N THR A 96 -11.17 7.20 -0.97
CA THR A 96 -10.78 8.46 -1.62
C THR A 96 -9.29 8.76 -1.47
N VAL A 97 -8.62 8.19 -0.47
CA VAL A 97 -7.18 8.37 -0.21
C VAL A 97 -6.33 7.74 -1.33
N PRO A 98 -6.40 6.43 -1.62
CA PRO A 98 -5.62 5.84 -2.70
C PRO A 98 -6.04 6.40 -4.06
N GLN A 99 -7.33 6.68 -4.27
CA GLN A 99 -7.80 7.30 -5.52
C GLN A 99 -7.20 8.70 -5.75
N ALA A 100 -7.04 9.49 -4.69
CA ALA A 100 -6.38 10.79 -4.78
C ALA A 100 -4.89 10.66 -5.11
N ALA A 101 -4.18 9.69 -4.53
CA ALA A 101 -2.77 9.44 -4.85
C ALA A 101 -2.58 9.03 -6.33
N ILE A 102 -3.46 8.17 -6.85
CA ILE A 102 -3.48 7.78 -8.27
C ILE A 102 -3.75 8.99 -9.17
N ALA A 103 -4.77 9.80 -8.86
CA ALA A 103 -5.11 10.98 -9.65
C ALA A 103 -3.97 12.02 -9.74
N GLN A 104 -3.08 12.05 -8.76
CA GLN A 104 -1.89 12.91 -8.76
C GLN A 104 -0.68 12.26 -9.46
N GLY A 105 -0.78 11.01 -9.90
CA GLY A 105 0.31 10.28 -10.53
C GLY A 105 1.45 9.95 -9.57
N TRP A 106 1.17 9.88 -8.26
CA TRP A 106 2.21 9.73 -7.24
C TRP A 106 2.91 8.39 -7.25
N LEU A 107 2.30 7.36 -7.85
CA LEU A 107 2.94 6.05 -8.02
C LEU A 107 3.78 5.96 -9.31
N ASN A 108 3.72 6.95 -10.21
CA ASN A 108 4.36 6.88 -11.53
C ASN A 108 5.89 6.84 -11.51
N HIS A 109 6.52 7.08 -10.36
CA HIS A 109 7.97 6.91 -10.21
C HIS A 109 8.37 5.45 -9.95
N PHE A 110 7.44 4.57 -9.59
CA PHE A 110 7.68 3.14 -9.54
C PHE A 110 7.70 2.54 -10.94
N ARG A 111 8.47 1.46 -11.10
CA ARG A 111 8.60 0.77 -12.38
C ARG A 111 7.29 0.11 -12.82
N ASP A 112 7.05 0.08 -14.12
CA ASP A 112 5.96 -0.72 -14.69
C ASP A 112 6.12 -2.21 -14.32
N PRO A 113 5.01 -2.95 -14.10
CA PRO A 113 3.60 -2.53 -14.21
C PRO A 113 2.98 -2.01 -12.89
N ILE A 114 3.77 -1.64 -11.90
CA ILE A 114 3.28 -1.34 -10.53
C ILE A 114 2.23 -0.22 -10.52
N PRO A 115 2.43 0.94 -11.18
CA PRO A 115 1.45 2.02 -11.13
C PRO A 115 0.08 1.58 -11.66
N GLN A 116 0.03 0.81 -12.76
CA GLN A 116 -1.20 0.37 -13.39
C GLN A 116 -1.93 -0.68 -12.56
N LEU A 117 -1.20 -1.58 -11.90
CA LEU A 117 -1.79 -2.56 -10.99
C LEU A 117 -2.41 -1.89 -9.77
N LEU A 118 -1.75 -0.89 -9.18
CA LEU A 118 -2.26 -0.20 -7.99
C LEU A 118 -3.38 0.80 -8.32
N GLU A 119 -3.37 1.38 -9.53
CA GLU A 119 -4.51 2.12 -10.08
C GLU A 119 -5.75 1.22 -10.23
N ALA A 120 -5.58 0.03 -10.81
CA ALA A 120 -6.66 -0.95 -10.92
C ALA A 120 -7.19 -1.32 -9.52
N LEU A 121 -6.30 -1.63 -8.57
CA LEU A 121 -6.68 -1.98 -7.20
C LEU A 121 -7.48 -0.87 -6.51
N ALA A 122 -7.04 0.39 -6.62
CA ALA A 122 -7.72 1.54 -6.02
C ALA A 122 -9.09 1.85 -6.66
N THR A 123 -9.29 1.40 -7.90
CA THR A 123 -10.51 1.67 -8.68
C THR A 123 -11.54 0.55 -8.55
N THR A 124 -11.11 -0.70 -8.64
CA THR A 124 -12.00 -1.87 -8.68
C THR A 124 -12.06 -2.63 -7.35
N GLY A 125 -11.07 -2.41 -6.48
CA GLY A 125 -10.87 -3.20 -5.26
C GLY A 125 -10.26 -4.59 -5.49
N LEU A 126 -10.03 -5.00 -6.74
CA LEU A 126 -9.52 -6.33 -7.08
C LEU A 126 -8.60 -6.28 -8.29
N VAL A 127 -7.47 -6.99 -8.21
CA VAL A 127 -6.57 -7.23 -9.34
C VAL A 127 -6.24 -8.71 -9.42
N GLU A 128 -6.28 -9.26 -10.63
CA GLU A 128 -5.85 -10.63 -10.89
C GLU A 128 -5.06 -10.67 -12.20
N THR A 129 -3.80 -11.09 -12.09
CA THR A 129 -2.85 -11.27 -13.18
C THR A 129 -2.00 -12.51 -12.89
N GLU A 130 -1.17 -12.92 -13.85
CA GLU A 130 -0.25 -14.06 -13.65
C GLU A 130 0.71 -13.84 -12.46
N GLN A 131 1.15 -12.61 -12.22
CA GLN A 131 2.20 -12.29 -11.24
C GLN A 131 1.68 -11.58 -9.99
N PHE A 132 0.43 -11.11 -10.01
CA PHE A 132 -0.15 -10.33 -8.91
C PHE A 132 -1.65 -10.60 -8.76
N GLN A 133 -2.05 -10.97 -7.54
CA GLN A 133 -3.43 -11.05 -7.10
C GLN A 133 -3.61 -10.12 -5.91
N ALA A 134 -4.59 -9.22 -5.93
CA ALA A 134 -4.80 -8.28 -4.85
C ALA A 134 -6.28 -8.04 -4.57
N GLN A 135 -6.62 -7.94 -3.28
CA GLN A 135 -7.94 -7.53 -2.80
C GLN A 135 -7.80 -6.37 -1.82
N LEU A 136 -8.50 -5.27 -2.10
CA LEU A 136 -8.65 -4.13 -1.19
C LEU A 136 -10.02 -4.20 -0.52
N TYR A 137 -10.07 -4.31 0.80
CA TYR A 137 -11.29 -4.23 1.59
C TYR A 137 -11.46 -2.83 2.13
N LEU A 138 -12.61 -2.22 1.82
CA LEU A 138 -12.98 -0.89 2.30
C LEU A 138 -13.82 -0.98 3.58
N GLY A 139 -13.42 -0.24 4.60
CA GLY A 139 -14.09 -0.18 5.89
C GLY A 139 -13.12 -0.21 7.06
N ASP A 140 -13.67 -0.24 8.28
CA ASP A 140 -12.88 -0.32 9.50
C ASP A 140 -12.01 -1.60 9.51
N ALA A 141 -10.69 -1.44 9.66
CA ALA A 141 -9.74 -2.55 9.69
C ALA A 141 -10.10 -3.61 10.74
N ARG A 142 -10.72 -3.23 11.86
CA ARG A 142 -11.15 -4.14 12.93
C ARG A 142 -12.29 -5.06 12.48
N GLU A 143 -13.09 -4.59 11.53
CA GLU A 143 -14.17 -5.36 10.91
C GLU A 143 -13.64 -6.12 9.69
N THR A 144 -12.91 -5.44 8.79
CA THR A 144 -12.44 -6.00 7.52
C THR A 144 -11.36 -7.08 7.68
N ILE A 145 -10.65 -7.11 8.82
CA ILE A 145 -9.71 -8.19 9.13
C ILE A 145 -10.42 -9.55 9.30
N GLN A 146 -11.71 -9.57 9.61
CA GLN A 146 -12.47 -10.81 9.76
C GLN A 146 -12.57 -11.58 8.43
N GLN A 147 -12.63 -10.87 7.30
CA GLN A 147 -12.64 -11.45 5.96
C GLN A 147 -11.30 -12.14 5.65
N VAL A 148 -10.19 -11.54 6.10
CA VAL A 148 -8.84 -12.10 5.98
C VAL A 148 -8.73 -13.41 6.78
N GLN A 149 -9.27 -13.41 8.01
CA GLN A 149 -9.30 -14.58 8.88
C GLN A 149 -10.18 -15.70 8.31
N GLN A 150 -11.39 -15.36 7.83
CA GLN A 150 -12.32 -16.33 7.22
C GLN A 150 -11.77 -16.95 5.94
N GLY A 151 -10.97 -16.18 5.18
CA GLY A 151 -10.27 -16.66 3.99
C GLY A 151 -9.05 -17.54 4.28
N ASN A 152 -8.72 -17.81 5.55
CA ASN A 152 -7.50 -18.50 5.98
C ASN A 152 -6.21 -17.91 5.36
N PHE A 153 -6.20 -16.60 5.10
CA PHE A 153 -5.03 -15.94 4.52
C PHE A 153 -3.90 -15.89 5.56
N GLN A 154 -2.74 -16.42 5.20
CA GLN A 154 -1.52 -16.40 6.02
C GLN A 154 -0.50 -15.50 5.34
N ALA A 155 -0.23 -14.35 5.94
CA ALA A 155 0.70 -13.37 5.40
C ALA A 155 2.15 -13.76 5.75
N ASP A 156 3.03 -13.69 4.76
CA ASP A 156 4.47 -13.79 4.95
C ASP A 156 5.06 -12.47 5.51
N ALA A 157 4.39 -11.35 5.25
CA ALA A 157 4.69 -10.04 5.81
C ALA A 157 3.40 -9.24 6.05
N ILE A 158 3.38 -8.49 7.15
CA ILE A 158 2.27 -7.61 7.53
C ILE A 158 2.82 -6.20 7.66
N PHE A 159 2.25 -5.26 6.91
CA PHE A 159 2.48 -3.83 7.07
C PHE A 159 1.37 -3.29 7.95
N LEU A 160 1.72 -2.87 9.16
CA LEU A 160 0.79 -2.26 10.11
C LEU A 160 1.14 -0.78 10.22
N ASP A 161 0.42 0.06 9.48
CA ASP A 161 0.76 1.49 9.34
C ASP A 161 -0.44 2.43 9.62
N PRO A 162 -1.08 2.33 10.80
CA PRO A 162 -2.09 3.31 11.19
C PRO A 162 -1.44 4.67 11.53
N PHE A 163 -2.26 5.72 11.60
CA PHE A 163 -1.86 6.96 12.27
C PHE A 163 -1.39 6.69 13.71
N SER A 164 -0.55 7.58 14.23
CA SER A 164 0.08 7.39 15.55
C SER A 164 -0.99 7.32 16.65
N PRO A 165 -0.80 6.45 17.67
CA PRO A 165 -1.67 6.45 18.82
C PRO A 165 -1.52 7.77 19.63
N PRO A 166 -2.59 8.27 20.25
CA PRO A 166 -2.55 9.45 21.11
C PRO A 166 -1.79 9.24 22.42
#